data_AF-A0A947SAI0-F1
#
_entry.id   AF-A0A947SAI0-F1
#
_cell.length_a   1.000
_cell.length_b   1.000
_cell.length_c   1.000
_cell.angle_alpha   90.00
_cell.angle_beta   90.00
_cell.angle_gamma   90.00
#
_symmetry.space_group_name_H-M   'P 1'
#
loop_
_entity.id
_entity.type
_entity.pdbx_description
1 polymer ?
#
loop_
_entity_poly.entity_id
_entity_poly.type
_entity_poly.pdbx_seq_one_letter_code
_entity_poly.pdbx_strand_id
1 'polypeptide(L)'
;LLINNKLIIFCMLNLNEIKTNKIIQISNEPYIVIKAEHHKTGRGGAVLKTKLRNLISNNILDKTFQGNDKAEDVEIENKKANFLYKDDVSAFFMDNETYEQFDLPLDQIGEKQKFLKENTDIDVLYFAEKPVSINLPIKMEFQVIDAPPAIKGNSVGNITKQIKLETGAVITAPIFVKKEDVVRVNTETGEYVERA
;
A
#
# COMPACT_ATOMS: atom_id res chain seq x y z
N LEU A 1 -2.10 -24.62 16.13
CA LEU A 1 -3.54 -24.83 15.90
C LEU A 1 -3.68 -25.30 14.45
N LEU A 2 -4.46 -26.34 14.16
CA LEU A 2 -4.75 -26.74 12.78
C LEU A 2 -5.98 -25.95 12.31
N ILE A 3 -5.84 -25.20 11.23
CA ILE A 3 -6.96 -24.68 10.44
C ILE A 3 -6.78 -25.29 9.05
N ASN A 4 -7.82 -25.95 8.51
CA ASN A 4 -7.80 -26.60 7.19
C ASN A 4 -6.59 -27.53 6.93
N ASN A 5 -6.19 -28.36 7.91
CA ASN A 5 -5.08 -29.32 7.80
C ASN A 5 -3.68 -28.74 7.49
N LYS A 6 -3.49 -27.42 7.56
CA LYS A 6 -2.17 -26.77 7.46
C LYS A 6 -1.65 -26.49 8.87
N LEU A 7 -0.41 -26.91 9.16
CA LEU A 7 0.24 -26.63 10.45
C LEU A 7 0.62 -25.14 10.46
N ILE A 8 -0.19 -24.31 11.12
CA ILE A 8 0.20 -22.92 11.38
C ILE A 8 1.18 -22.95 12.56
N ILE A 9 2.47 -22.88 12.24
CA ILE A 9 3.51 -22.58 13.22
C ILE A 9 3.43 -21.07 13.47
N PHE A 10 2.88 -20.67 14.62
CA PHE A 10 3.03 -19.31 15.09
C PHE A 10 4.49 -19.10 15.48
N CYS A 11 5.28 -18.59 14.54
CA CYS A 11 6.61 -18.12 14.85
C CYS A 11 6.46 -16.87 15.71
N MET A 12 7.04 -16.86 16.91
CA MET A 12 7.01 -15.67 17.75
C MET A 12 8.23 -14.82 17.45
N LEU A 13 8.00 -13.57 17.04
CA LEU A 13 9.03 -12.57 16.81
C LEU A 13 9.41 -11.89 18.12
N ASN A 14 10.70 -11.86 18.42
CA ASN A 14 11.26 -11.01 19.47
C ASN A 14 11.43 -9.57 18.96
N LEU A 15 11.71 -8.62 19.86
CA LEU A 15 11.86 -7.19 19.54
C LEU A 15 12.80 -6.90 18.35
N ASN A 16 13.88 -7.67 18.17
CA ASN A 16 14.84 -7.43 17.08
C ASN A 16 14.34 -7.90 15.70
N GLU A 17 13.31 -8.74 15.68
CA GLU A 17 12.73 -9.33 14.46
C GLU A 17 11.52 -8.52 13.97
N ILE A 18 10.90 -7.74 14.86
CA ILE A 18 9.84 -6.78 14.52
C ILE A 18 10.47 -5.55 13.85
N LYS A 19 10.48 -5.55 12.51
CA LYS A 19 11.06 -4.50 11.66
C LYS A 19 10.01 -3.92 10.71
N THR A 20 10.28 -2.77 10.11
CA THR A 20 9.43 -2.21 9.05
C THR A 20 9.14 -3.26 7.96
N ASN A 21 7.91 -3.26 7.45
CA ASN A 21 7.32 -4.20 6.49
C ASN A 21 7.09 -5.63 7.00
N LYS A 22 7.45 -5.97 8.25
CA LYS A 22 6.97 -7.23 8.84
C LYS A 22 5.47 -7.17 9.10
N ILE A 23 4.81 -8.30 8.93
CA ILE A 23 3.38 -8.44 9.19
C ILE A 23 3.21 -9.33 10.42
N ILE A 24 2.48 -8.81 11.41
CA ILE A 24 2.27 -9.45 12.71
C ILE A 24 0.78 -9.55 13.03
N GLN A 25 0.42 -10.51 13.87
CA GLN A 25 -0.96 -10.67 14.33
C GLN A 25 -1.16 -9.93 15.65
N ILE A 26 -2.22 -9.15 15.73
CA ILE A 26 -2.69 -8.54 16.98
C ILE A 26 -4.21 -8.72 17.03
N SER A 27 -4.71 -9.36 18.09
CA SER A 27 -6.15 -9.63 18.26
C SER A 27 -6.78 -10.32 17.05
N ASN A 28 -6.07 -11.27 16.44
CA ASN A 28 -6.48 -12.01 15.23
C ASN A 28 -6.57 -11.21 13.94
N GLU A 29 -6.07 -9.98 13.93
CA GLU A 29 -6.02 -9.15 12.73
C GLU A 29 -4.57 -8.93 12.27
N PRO A 30 -4.32 -8.87 10.95
CA PRO A 30 -2.98 -8.70 10.40
C PRO A 30 -2.59 -7.22 10.36
N TYR A 31 -1.43 -6.91 10.94
CA TYR A 31 -0.85 -5.57 10.97
C TYR A 31 0.52 -5.54 10.30
N ILE A 32 0.72 -4.61 9.37
CA ILE A 32 2.05 -4.30 8.83
C ILE A 32 2.74 -3.26 9.71
N VAL A 33 4.00 -3.53 10.05
CA VAL A 33 4.86 -2.58 10.77
C VAL A 33 5.29 -1.48 9.80
N ILE A 34 4.75 -0.28 9.96
CA ILE A 34 5.09 0.87 9.09
C ILE A 34 6.29 1.65 9.63
N LYS A 35 6.55 1.56 10.93
CA LYS A 35 7.71 2.16 11.59
C LYS A 35 8.08 1.36 12.82
N ALA A 36 9.38 1.17 13.05
CA ALA A 36 9.94 0.49 14.21
C ALA A 36 11.13 1.30 14.74
N GLU A 37 11.06 1.78 15.99
CA GLU A 37 12.08 2.60 16.64
C GLU A 37 12.58 1.92 17.92
N HIS A 38 13.81 1.41 17.88
CA HIS A 38 14.49 0.83 19.03
C HIS A 38 15.13 1.91 19.90
N HIS A 39 14.76 1.92 21.17
CA HIS A 39 15.35 2.74 22.21
C HIS A 39 15.98 1.85 23.28
N LYS A 40 17.14 2.28 23.79
CA LYS A 40 17.74 1.73 25.00
C LYS A 40 17.50 2.71 26.14
N THR A 41 16.76 2.32 27.16
CA THR A 41 16.68 3.08 28.41
C THR A 41 17.74 2.53 29.34
N GLY A 42 18.68 3.38 29.82
CA GLY A 42 19.90 3.00 30.56
C GLY A 42 19.84 1.65 31.30
N ARG A 43 19.21 1.60 32.48
CA ARG A 43 19.01 0.35 33.25
C ARG A 43 17.69 -0.38 32.92
N GLY A 44 16.88 0.14 32.00
CA GLY A 44 15.48 -0.27 31.75
C GLY A 44 15.26 -1.26 30.61
N GLY A 45 16.32 -1.77 29.98
CA GLY A 45 16.21 -2.75 28.89
C GLY A 45 15.87 -2.12 27.52
N ALA A 46 15.58 -2.98 26.55
CA ALA A 46 15.22 -2.58 25.20
C ALA A 46 13.73 -2.24 25.12
N VAL A 47 13.42 -1.12 24.47
CA VAL A 47 12.07 -0.65 24.18
C VAL A 47 11.94 -0.47 22.68
N LEU A 48 10.90 -1.04 22.08
CA LEU A 48 10.58 -0.87 20.67
C LEU A 48 9.24 -0.16 20.54
N LYS A 49 9.27 1.06 20.02
CA LYS A 49 8.04 1.77 19.63
C LYS A 49 7.72 1.47 18.19
N THR A 50 6.49 1.05 17.91
CA THR A 50 6.03 0.74 16.56
C THR A 50 4.81 1.57 16.20
N LYS A 51 4.76 2.00 14.93
CA LYS A 51 3.49 2.29 14.27
C LYS A 51 3.12 1.09 13.41
N LEU A 52 1.90 0.62 13.56
CA LEU A 52 1.34 -0.52 12.86
C LEU A 52 0.14 -0.06 12.04
N ARG A 53 -0.03 -0.58 10.84
CA ARG A 53 -1.25 -0.38 10.03
C ARG A 53 -1.98 -1.70 9.90
N ASN A 54 -3.25 -1.72 10.28
CA ASN A 54 -4.12 -2.86 10.05
C ASN A 54 -4.33 -3.05 8.54
N LEU A 55 -4.10 -4.26 8.01
CA LEU A 55 -4.21 -4.49 6.58
C LEU A 55 -5.66 -4.55 6.09
N ILE A 56 -6.63 -4.78 6.98
CA ILE A 56 -8.06 -4.85 6.64
C ILE A 56 -8.71 -3.48 6.79
N SER A 57 -8.54 -2.84 7.95
CA SER A 57 -9.22 -1.58 8.27
C SER A 57 -8.42 -0.32 7.98
N ASN A 58 -7.14 -0.44 7.55
CA ASN A 58 -6.20 0.68 7.39
C ASN A 58 -5.91 1.51 8.66
N ASN A 59 -6.50 1.14 9.81
CA ASN A 59 -6.31 1.84 11.08
C ASN A 59 -4.85 1.77 11.54
N ILE A 60 -4.38 2.89 12.10
CA ILE A 60 -3.04 3.00 12.67
C ILE A 60 -3.09 2.70 14.17
N LEU A 61 -2.23 1.80 14.61
CA LEU A 61 -2.03 1.44 16.01
C LEU A 61 -0.60 1.77 16.42
N ASP A 62 -0.45 2.63 17.42
CA ASP A 62 0.82 2.83 18.11
C ASP A 62 0.97 1.76 19.20
N LYS A 63 1.97 0.88 19.07
CA LYS A 63 2.25 -0.19 20.05
C LYS A 63 3.70 -0.15 20.50
N THR A 64 3.91 -0.23 21.80
CA THR A 64 5.25 -0.35 22.40
C THR A 64 5.47 -1.78 22.88
N PHE A 65 6.59 -2.39 22.46
CA PHE A 65 7.08 -3.66 22.95
C PHE A 65 8.27 -3.42 23.89
N GLN A 66 8.35 -4.14 25.01
CA GLN A 66 9.40 -3.96 26.01
C GLN A 66 9.92 -5.30 26.52
N GLY A 67 11.21 -5.34 26.90
CA GLY A 67 11.79 -6.51 27.56
C GLY A 67 11.66 -7.79 26.72
N ASN A 68 10.83 -8.72 27.19
CA ASN A 68 10.61 -10.04 26.59
C ASN A 68 9.29 -10.14 25.79
N ASP A 69 8.63 -9.01 25.50
CA ASP A 69 7.45 -9.00 24.65
C ASP A 69 7.75 -9.68 23.31
N LYS A 70 6.74 -10.36 22.77
CA LYS A 70 6.80 -10.99 21.46
C LYS A 70 5.60 -10.60 20.62
N ALA A 71 5.75 -10.67 19.32
CA ALA A 71 4.65 -10.57 18.36
C ALA A 71 4.48 -11.91 17.65
N GLU A 72 3.25 -12.26 17.30
CA GLU A 72 2.99 -13.40 16.44
C GLU A 72 3.33 -13.02 14.99
N ASP A 73 4.24 -13.74 14.35
CA ASP A 73 4.50 -13.61 12.91
C ASP A 73 3.28 -14.16 12.15
N VAL A 74 2.97 -13.51 11.04
CA VAL A 74 1.89 -13.93 10.16
C VAL A 74 2.48 -14.37 8.83
N GLU A 75 2.13 -15.58 8.42
CA GLU A 75 2.37 -15.99 7.04
C GLU A 75 1.33 -15.31 6.14
N ILE A 76 1.83 -14.54 5.19
CA ILE A 76 1.02 -13.86 4.17
C ILE A 76 1.36 -14.47 2.83
N GLU A 77 0.34 -14.94 2.13
CA GLU A 77 0.49 -15.41 0.76
C GLU A 77 0.39 -14.20 -0.19
N ASN A 78 1.33 -14.08 -1.12
CA ASN A 78 1.29 -13.08 -2.18
C ASN A 78 0.86 -13.78 -3.47
N LYS A 79 -0.21 -13.31 -4.09
CA LYS A 79 -0.67 -13.80 -5.40
C LYS A 79 -0.75 -12.65 -6.39
N LYS A 80 -0.61 -12.97 -7.67
CA LYS A 80 -0.78 -12.02 -8.77
C LYS A 80 -2.24 -12.00 -9.20
N ALA A 81 -2.76 -10.80 -9.42
CA ALA A 81 -4.09 -10.60 -9.98
C ALA A 81 -4.11 -9.42 -10.94
N ASN A 82 -5.11 -9.39 -11.81
CA ASN A 82 -5.37 -8.27 -12.70
C ASN A 82 -6.55 -7.45 -12.21
N PHE A 83 -6.39 -6.13 -12.17
CA PHE A 83 -7.52 -5.23 -11.94
C PHE A 83 -8.44 -5.22 -13.16
N LEU A 84 -9.74 -5.42 -12.93
CA LEU A 84 -10.77 -5.46 -13.96
C LEU A 84 -11.49 -4.11 -14.07
N TYR A 85 -12.20 -3.72 -13.02
CA TYR A 85 -12.96 -2.48 -12.93
C TYR A 85 -13.28 -2.19 -11.45
N LYS A 86 -13.85 -1.02 -11.18
CA LYS A 86 -14.41 -0.68 -9.86
C LYS A 86 -15.76 0.00 -10.03
N ASP A 87 -16.62 -0.17 -9.05
CA ASP A 87 -17.82 0.64 -8.87
C ASP A 87 -17.60 1.66 -7.74
N ASP A 88 -18.69 2.19 -7.16
CA ASP A 88 -18.62 3.17 -6.08
C ASP A 88 -18.25 2.57 -4.72
N VAL A 89 -18.26 1.24 -4.58
CA VAL A 89 -18.12 0.51 -3.30
C VAL A 89 -16.88 -0.39 -3.29
N SER A 90 -16.66 -1.14 -4.37
CA SER A 90 -15.62 -2.17 -4.47
C SER A 90 -14.83 -2.07 -5.77
N ALA A 91 -13.59 -2.56 -5.73
CA ALA A 91 -12.79 -2.88 -6.90
C ALA A 91 -12.79 -4.39 -7.13
N PHE A 92 -12.84 -4.79 -8.40
CA PHE A 92 -12.91 -6.18 -8.84
C PHE A 92 -11.62 -6.58 -9.53
N PHE A 93 -11.18 -7.80 -9.23
CA PHE A 93 -9.91 -8.35 -9.67
C PHE A 93 -10.12 -9.78 -10.16
N MET A 94 -9.17 -10.27 -10.96
CA MET A 94 -9.10 -11.66 -11.40
C MET A 94 -7.75 -12.24 -11.01
N ASP A 95 -7.75 -13.35 -10.28
CA ASP A 95 -6.52 -14.08 -9.95
C ASP A 95 -5.89 -14.64 -11.22
N ASN A 96 -4.58 -14.44 -11.40
CA ASN A 96 -3.89 -14.76 -12.65
C ASN A 96 -3.62 -16.27 -12.84
N GLU A 97 -3.72 -17.07 -11.78
CA GLU A 97 -3.48 -18.52 -11.84
C GLU A 97 -4.79 -19.30 -12.00
N THR A 98 -5.82 -18.91 -11.23
CA THR A 98 -7.11 -19.62 -11.15
C THR A 98 -8.19 -19.01 -12.03
N TYR A 99 -8.01 -17.76 -12.47
CA TYR A 99 -9.02 -16.96 -13.19
C TYR A 99 -10.30 -16.70 -12.38
N GLU A 100 -10.27 -16.96 -11.06
CA GLU A 100 -11.36 -16.63 -10.16
C GLU A 100 -11.41 -15.11 -9.92
N GLN A 101 -12.62 -14.57 -9.91
CA GLN A 101 -12.83 -13.15 -9.60
C GLN A 101 -13.08 -12.97 -8.11
N PHE A 102 -12.57 -11.87 -7.57
CA PHE A 102 -12.81 -11.44 -6.20
C PHE A 102 -12.87 -9.91 -6.15
N ASP A 103 -13.45 -9.38 -5.09
CA ASP A 103 -13.55 -7.95 -4.86
C ASP A 103 -12.89 -7.53 -3.54
N LEU A 104 -12.53 -6.25 -3.49
CA LEU A 104 -12.09 -5.58 -2.27
C LEU A 104 -12.80 -4.24 -2.13
N PRO A 105 -13.34 -3.92 -0.94
CA PRO A 105 -13.91 -2.60 -0.66
C PRO A 105 -12.90 -1.48 -0.93
N LEU A 106 -13.36 -0.38 -1.51
CA LEU A 106 -12.50 0.77 -1.82
C LEU A 106 -11.86 1.38 -0.56
N ASP A 107 -12.56 1.35 0.57
CA ASP A 107 -12.04 1.81 1.87
C ASP A 107 -10.85 0.96 2.36
N GLN A 108 -10.87 -0.33 2.06
CA GLN A 108 -9.78 -1.25 2.38
C GLN A 108 -8.58 -1.07 1.45
N ILE A 109 -8.80 -0.69 0.19
CA ILE A 109 -7.72 -0.32 -0.75
C ILE A 109 -7.12 1.04 -0.39
N GLY A 110 -7.94 1.96 0.12
CA GLY A 110 -7.53 3.30 0.52
C GLY A 110 -7.08 4.14 -0.67
N GLU A 111 -6.07 4.99 -0.46
CA GLU A 111 -5.59 5.96 -1.45
C GLU A 111 -5.11 5.34 -2.78
N LYS A 112 -4.63 4.09 -2.73
CA LYS A 112 -4.17 3.34 -3.91
C LYS A 112 -5.26 3.21 -4.99
N GLN A 113 -6.54 3.28 -4.61
CA GLN A 113 -7.66 3.16 -5.55
C GLN A 113 -7.66 4.23 -6.66
N LYS A 114 -6.98 5.36 -6.43
CA LYS A 114 -6.84 6.47 -7.39
C LYS A 114 -5.93 6.09 -8.56
N PHE A 115 -5.06 5.11 -8.37
CA PHE A 115 -4.07 4.67 -9.35
C PHE A 115 -4.40 3.30 -9.95
N LEU A 116 -5.60 2.75 -9.66
CA LEU A 116 -6.08 1.54 -10.33
C LEU A 116 -6.33 1.83 -11.81
N LYS A 117 -5.58 1.12 -12.65
CA LYS A 117 -5.66 1.17 -14.11
C LYS A 117 -5.90 -0.23 -14.63
N GLU A 118 -6.86 -0.36 -15.54
CA GLU A 118 -7.21 -1.65 -16.16
C GLU A 118 -5.97 -2.29 -16.81
N ASN A 119 -5.93 -3.62 -16.83
CA ASN A 119 -4.81 -4.42 -17.36
C ASN A 119 -3.48 -4.21 -16.62
N THR A 120 -3.53 -3.80 -15.35
CA THR A 120 -2.35 -3.77 -14.48
C THR A 120 -2.28 -5.05 -13.66
N ASP A 121 -1.13 -5.74 -13.75
CA ASP A 121 -0.76 -6.81 -12.81
C ASP A 121 -0.47 -6.20 -11.43
N ILE A 122 -1.16 -6.71 -10.41
CA ILE A 122 -1.01 -6.28 -9.01
C ILE A 122 -0.62 -7.46 -8.13
N ASP A 123 -0.01 -7.15 -6.99
CA ASP A 123 0.20 -8.11 -5.91
C ASP A 123 -0.95 -8.02 -4.91
N VAL A 124 -1.50 -9.17 -4.53
CA VAL A 124 -2.59 -9.28 -3.56
C VAL A 124 -2.08 -10.03 -2.34
N LEU A 125 -2.24 -9.42 -1.17
CA LEU A 125 -1.91 -10.03 0.10
C LEU A 125 -3.10 -10.84 0.60
N TYR A 126 -2.89 -12.12 0.85
CA TYR A 126 -3.87 -13.02 1.44
C TYR A 126 -3.51 -13.31 2.89
N PHE A 127 -4.48 -13.13 3.78
CA PHE A 127 -4.41 -13.53 5.18
C PHE A 127 -5.55 -14.51 5.47
N ALA A 128 -5.21 -15.70 5.97
CA ALA A 128 -6.16 -16.77 6.22
C ALA A 128 -7.10 -17.03 5.02
N GLU A 129 -6.50 -17.18 3.83
CA GLU A 129 -7.18 -17.43 2.55
C GLU A 129 -8.08 -16.28 2.03
N LYS A 130 -8.11 -15.13 2.71
CA LYS A 130 -8.88 -13.95 2.29
C LYS A 130 -7.97 -12.85 1.76
N PRO A 131 -8.32 -12.18 0.65
CA PRO A 131 -7.59 -11.01 0.19
C PRO A 131 -7.78 -9.89 1.22
N VAL A 132 -6.67 -9.33 1.70
CA VAL A 132 -6.69 -8.26 2.71
C VAL A 132 -6.10 -6.96 2.21
N SER A 133 -5.22 -6.96 1.22
CA SER A 133 -4.62 -5.73 0.71
C SER A 133 -4.07 -5.94 -0.69
N ILE A 134 -3.87 -4.85 -1.42
CA ILE A 134 -3.22 -4.86 -2.73
C ILE A 134 -1.98 -3.99 -2.73
N ASN A 135 -0.99 -4.37 -3.52
CA ASN A 135 0.17 -3.57 -3.85
C ASN A 135 0.20 -3.34 -5.35
N LEU A 136 0.16 -2.07 -5.73
CA LEU A 136 0.37 -1.64 -7.09
C LEU A 136 1.88 -1.64 -7.38
N PRO A 137 2.30 -1.76 -8.65
CA PRO A 137 3.66 -1.43 -9.04
C PRO A 137 4.04 -0.04 -8.52
N ILE A 138 5.22 0.09 -7.90
CA ILE A 138 5.69 1.35 -7.28
C ILE A 138 5.62 2.50 -8.28
N LYS A 139 5.93 2.23 -9.54
CA LYS A 139 5.85 3.21 -10.63
C LYS A 139 4.89 2.71 -11.69
N MET A 140 3.92 3.53 -12.05
CA MET A 140 2.97 3.26 -13.11
C MET A 140 2.87 4.44 -14.06
N GLU A 141 2.49 4.16 -15.30
CA GLU A 141 2.34 5.15 -16.36
C GLU A 141 0.87 5.46 -16.62
N PHE A 142 0.57 6.76 -16.63
CA PHE A 142 -0.78 7.27 -16.79
C PHE A 142 -0.83 8.33 -17.87
N GLN A 143 -1.84 8.24 -18.74
CA GLN A 143 -2.15 9.30 -19.69
C GLN A 143 -2.77 10.50 -18.97
N VAL A 144 -2.34 11.71 -19.34
CA VAL A 144 -2.90 12.95 -18.82
C VAL A 144 -4.12 13.35 -19.63
N ILE A 145 -5.30 13.35 -19.02
CA ILE A 145 -6.57 13.69 -19.69
C ILE A 145 -6.93 15.17 -19.57
N ASP A 146 -6.39 15.86 -18.57
CA ASP A 146 -6.54 17.29 -18.39
C ASP A 146 -5.28 17.92 -17.78
N ALA A 147 -4.86 19.06 -18.34
CA ALA A 147 -3.70 19.81 -17.91
C ALA A 147 -3.94 21.31 -18.19
N PRO A 148 -4.29 22.10 -17.17
CA PRO A 148 -4.54 23.53 -17.32
C PRO A 148 -3.38 24.28 -17.98
N PRO A 149 -3.68 25.35 -18.74
CA PRO A 149 -2.66 26.15 -19.40
C PRO A 149 -1.69 26.76 -18.41
N ALA A 150 -0.43 26.82 -18.82
CA ALA A 150 0.65 27.40 -18.04
C ALA A 150 0.45 28.92 -17.91
N ILE A 151 0.04 29.41 -16.73
CA ILE A 151 0.06 30.84 -16.44
C ILE A 151 1.49 31.20 -16.04
N LYS A 152 2.25 31.76 -16.98
CA LYS A 152 3.58 32.29 -16.69
C LYS A 152 3.46 33.59 -15.89
N GLY A 153 3.52 33.49 -14.56
CA GLY A 153 3.89 34.62 -13.70
C GLY A 153 5.41 34.82 -13.70
N ASN A 154 5.88 36.02 -13.30
CA ASN A 154 7.30 36.35 -13.12
C ASN A 154 7.93 35.54 -11.98
N SER A 155 8.12 34.24 -12.17
CA SER A 155 8.55 33.33 -11.10
C SER A 155 9.80 32.56 -11.52
N VAL A 156 10.89 32.81 -10.80
CA VAL A 156 12.13 32.02 -10.83
C VAL A 156 11.92 30.81 -9.93
N GLY A 157 11.89 29.58 -10.49
CA GLY A 157 11.75 28.34 -9.72
C GLY A 157 11.09 27.19 -10.49
N ASN A 158 11.00 26.01 -9.86
CA ASN A 158 10.29 24.84 -10.38
C ASN A 158 8.76 25.05 -10.24
N ILE A 159 8.13 25.59 -11.28
CA ILE A 159 6.69 25.82 -11.30
C ILE A 159 5.96 24.51 -11.60
N THR A 160 5.02 24.15 -10.74
CA THR A 160 4.15 22.98 -10.89
C THR A 160 2.70 23.40 -11.13
N LYS A 161 1.89 22.45 -11.61
CA LYS A 161 0.45 22.58 -11.79
C LYS A 161 -0.24 21.26 -11.46
N GLN A 162 -1.53 21.32 -11.16
CA GLN A 162 -2.35 20.12 -11.03
C GLN A 162 -2.74 19.60 -12.42
N ILE A 163 -2.64 18.28 -12.60
CA ILE A 163 -3.07 17.57 -13.80
C ILE A 163 -4.00 16.42 -13.41
N LYS A 164 -4.89 16.02 -14.32
CA LYS A 164 -5.78 14.86 -14.13
C LYS A 164 -5.33 13.70 -15.01
N LEU A 165 -5.24 12.53 -14.40
CA LEU A 165 -4.86 11.27 -15.05
C LEU A 165 -6.08 10.53 -15.59
N GLU A 166 -5.88 9.56 -16.49
CA GLU A 166 -6.95 8.71 -17.07
C GLU A 166 -7.79 7.98 -16.02
N THR A 167 -7.20 7.65 -14.86
CA THR A 167 -7.90 7.04 -13.72
C THR A 167 -8.78 8.03 -12.94
N GLY A 168 -8.74 9.31 -13.30
CA GLY A 168 -9.38 10.41 -12.59
C GLY A 168 -8.56 11.01 -11.44
N ALA A 169 -7.41 10.42 -11.10
CA ALA A 169 -6.51 10.95 -10.08
C ALA A 169 -5.99 12.35 -10.45
N VAL A 170 -5.91 13.23 -9.45
CA VAL A 170 -5.32 14.56 -9.61
C VAL A 170 -3.98 14.59 -8.88
N ILE A 171 -2.92 14.92 -9.60
CA ILE A 171 -1.56 15.00 -9.06
C ILE A 171 -0.90 16.33 -9.43
N THR A 172 0.17 16.67 -8.72
CA THR A 172 1.01 17.84 -9.02
C THR A 172 2.15 17.42 -9.94
N ALA A 173 2.30 18.11 -11.06
CA ALA A 173 3.34 17.85 -12.06
C ALA A 173 3.99 19.16 -12.56
N PRO A 174 5.18 19.12 -13.19
CA PRO A 174 5.80 20.31 -13.77
C PRO A 174 4.91 21.01 -14.80
N ILE A 175 5.04 22.34 -14.90
CA ILE A 175 4.19 23.17 -15.76
C ILE A 175 4.22 22.79 -17.26
N PHE A 176 5.31 22.15 -17.70
CA PHE A 176 5.50 21.74 -19.09
C PHE A 176 4.68 20.51 -19.50
N VAL A 177 4.14 19.74 -18.55
CA VAL A 177 3.31 18.55 -18.85
C VAL A 177 2.02 19.00 -19.52
N LYS A 178 1.64 18.33 -20.60
CA LYS A 178 0.46 18.66 -21.41
C LYS A 178 -0.57 17.54 -21.33
N LYS A 179 -1.78 17.86 -21.78
CA LYS A 179 -2.79 16.85 -22.08
C LYS A 179 -2.22 15.90 -23.14
N GLU A 180 -2.58 14.62 -23.07
CA GLU A 180 -2.07 13.50 -23.88
C GLU A 180 -0.62 13.07 -23.58
N ASP A 181 0.14 13.79 -22.74
CA ASP A 181 1.43 13.28 -22.27
C ASP A 181 1.19 12.02 -21.41
N VAL A 182 2.12 11.06 -21.46
CA VAL A 182 2.17 9.95 -20.52
C VAL A 182 3.14 10.30 -19.41
N VAL A 183 2.70 10.19 -18.16
CA VAL A 183 3.53 10.48 -16.99
C VAL A 183 3.70 9.25 -16.14
N ARG A 184 4.92 9.07 -15.61
CA ARG A 184 5.22 8.05 -14.61
C ARG A 184 4.99 8.63 -13.23
N VAL A 185 4.24 7.91 -12.41
CA VAL A 185 3.81 8.34 -11.06
C VAL A 185 4.22 7.27 -10.07
N ASN A 186 4.69 7.70 -8.90
CA ASN A 186 4.89 6.81 -7.77
C ASN A 186 3.52 6.53 -7.12
N THR A 187 3.05 5.29 -7.15
CA THR A 187 1.69 4.92 -6.68
C THR A 187 1.56 4.88 -5.15
N GLU A 188 2.68 4.85 -4.42
CA GLU A 188 2.69 4.91 -2.96
C GLU A 188 2.62 6.35 -2.45
N THR A 189 3.29 7.28 -3.13
CA THR A 189 3.34 8.71 -2.72
C THR A 189 2.37 9.59 -3.50
N GLY A 190 1.90 9.15 -4.67
CA GLY A 190 1.11 9.93 -5.61
C GLY A 190 1.91 11.01 -6.35
N GLU A 191 3.25 10.96 -6.26
CA GLU A 191 4.12 12.00 -6.83
C GLU A 191 4.48 11.71 -8.29
N TYR A 192 4.50 12.77 -9.09
CA TYR A 192 5.10 12.75 -10.42
C TYR A 192 6.59 12.35 -10.33
N VAL A 193 7.00 11.40 -11.16
CA VAL A 193 8.40 10.97 -11.29
C VAL A 193 9.03 11.62 -12.52
N GLU A 194 8.46 11.33 -13.69
CA GLU A 194 8.95 11.82 -14.97
C GLU A 194 7.86 11.75 -16.04
N ARG A 195 8.11 12.38 -17.18
CA ARG A 195 7.30 12.21 -18.38
C ARG A 195 7.91 11.07 -19.19
N ALA A 196 7.11 10.06 -19.49
CA ALA A 196 7.52 8.85 -20.21
C ALA A 196 7.72 9.14 -21.70
#